data_AF-A0A1N6M8Q3-F1
#
_entry.id   AF-A0A1N6M8Q3-F1
#
_cell.length_a   1.000
_cell.length_b   1.000
_cell.length_c   1.000
_cell.angle_alpha   90.00
_cell.angle_beta   90.00
_cell.angle_gamma   90.00
#
_symmetry.space_group_name_H-M   'P 1'
#
loop_
_entity.id
_entity.type
_entity.pdbx_description
1 polymer ?
#
loop_
_entity_poly.entity_id
_entity_poly.type
_entity_poly.pdbx_seq_one_letter_code
_entity_poly.pdbx_strand_id
1 'polypeptide(L)'
;MTLKWFTPKAEVKLCGHGTLAVAHVLKERGLVSTGDTVNFETLSGTLTALINESTIELDFPSPTIQFDISPCQVLLNNLGIEACKVVCFGCFDSAAAGLVMYIKWQA
;
A
#
# COMPACT_ATOMS: atom_id res chain seq x y z
N MET A 1 -13.33 -8.68 9.80
CA MET A 1 -13.58 -7.53 10.69
C MET A 1 -13.87 -6.32 9.83
N THR A 2 -14.85 -5.46 10.14
CA THR A 2 -15.10 -4.25 9.33
C THR A 2 -14.15 -3.12 9.73
N LEU A 3 -13.52 -2.47 8.74
CA LEU A 3 -12.57 -1.39 8.97
C LEU A 3 -12.85 -0.21 8.05
N LYS A 4 -12.87 0.99 8.64
CA LYS A 4 -13.19 2.25 7.95
C LYS A 4 -12.11 3.28 8.23
N TRP A 5 -11.77 4.05 7.20
CA TRP A 5 -10.73 5.06 7.28
C TRP A 5 -11.31 6.44 7.12
N PHE A 6 -11.04 7.33 8.07
CA PHE A 6 -11.48 8.71 8.01
C PHE A 6 -10.28 9.64 8.01
N THR A 7 -10.27 10.54 7.03
CA THR A 7 -9.50 11.78 7.12
C THR A 7 -10.31 12.80 7.95
N PRO A 8 -9.72 13.95 8.34
CA PRO A 8 -10.50 15.00 9.01
C PRO A 8 -11.73 15.49 8.23
N LYS A 9 -11.81 15.24 6.91
CA LYS A 9 -12.88 15.75 6.04
C LYS A 9 -13.87 14.68 5.58
N ALA A 10 -13.44 13.42 5.40
CA ALA A 10 -14.27 12.38 4.79
C ALA A 10 -13.73 10.98 5.04
N GLU A 11 -14.60 9.99 4.85
CA GLU A 11 -14.21 8.58 4.71
C GLU A 11 -13.41 8.37 3.40
N VAL A 12 -12.34 7.60 3.48
CA VAL A 12 -11.53 7.19 2.32
C VAL A 12 -11.58 5.68 2.15
N LYS A 13 -11.43 5.22 0.90
CA LYS A 13 -11.65 3.81 0.58
C LYS A 13 -10.55 2.89 1.12
N LEU A 14 -9.31 3.38 1.16
CA LEU A 14 -8.12 2.62 1.52
C LEU A 14 -7.13 3.48 2.30
N CYS A 15 -6.50 2.90 3.33
CA CYS A 15 -5.35 3.48 4.02
C CYS A 15 -4.41 2.34 4.47
N GLY A 16 -3.42 1.98 3.64
CA GLY A 16 -2.54 0.83 3.90
C GLY A 16 -1.78 0.92 5.22
N HIS A 17 -1.16 2.07 5.50
CA HIS A 17 -0.46 2.33 6.76
C HIS A 17 -1.41 2.32 7.97
N GLY A 18 -2.66 2.77 7.80
CA GLY A 18 -3.67 2.64 8.84
C GLY A 18 -3.99 1.17 9.14
N THR A 19 -4.19 0.35 8.11
CA THR A 19 -4.48 -1.08 8.26
C THR A 19 -3.36 -1.81 8.98
N LEU A 20 -2.10 -1.52 8.63
CA LEU A 20 -0.94 -2.05 9.34
C LEU A 20 -0.92 -1.66 10.81
N ALA A 21 -1.21 -0.40 11.13
CA ALA A 21 -1.27 0.07 12.51
C ALA A 21 -2.36 -0.64 13.32
N VAL A 22 -3.54 -0.88 12.72
CA VAL A 22 -4.62 -1.63 13.39
C VAL A 22 -4.21 -3.09 13.63
N ALA A 23 -3.66 -3.76 12.61
CA ALA A 23 -3.16 -5.14 12.76
C ALA A 23 -2.08 -5.25 13.86
N HIS A 24 -1.20 -4.25 13.96
CA HIS A 24 -0.19 -4.17 15.00
C HIS A 24 -0.82 -4.04 16.40
N VAL A 25 -1.76 -3.11 16.57
CA VAL A 25 -2.46 -2.95 17.85
C VAL A 25 -3.23 -4.21 18.23
N LEU A 26 -3.86 -4.92 17.28
CA LEU A 26 -4.51 -6.21 17.56
C LEU A 26 -3.50 -7.23 18.09
N LYS A 27 -2.29 -7.31 17.52
CA LYS A 27 -1.23 -8.20 17.99
C LYS A 27 -0.77 -7.82 19.40
N GLU A 28 -0.47 -6.54 19.63
CA GLU A 28 -0.01 -6.06 20.94
C GLU A 28 -1.04 -6.27 22.05
N ARG A 29 -2.33 -6.17 21.71
CA ARG A 29 -3.44 -6.43 22.63
C ARG A 29 -3.71 -7.91 22.86
N GLY A 30 -2.96 -8.82 22.21
CA GLY A 30 -3.14 -10.27 22.30
C GLY A 30 -4.44 -10.76 21.66
N LEU A 31 -5.04 -9.97 20.75
CA LEU A 31 -6.28 -10.33 20.04
C LEU A 31 -6.01 -11.17 18.80
N VAL A 32 -4.78 -11.12 18.28
CA VAL A 32 -4.24 -11.98 17.22
C VAL A 32 -2.79 -12.33 17.57
N SER A 33 -2.31 -13.46 17.07
CA SER A 33 -0.99 -14.03 17.37
C SER A 33 -0.11 -14.10 16.12
N THR A 34 1.19 -14.31 16.30
CA THR A 34 2.06 -14.64 15.17
C THR A 34 1.54 -15.90 14.45
N GLY A 35 1.46 -15.84 13.13
CA GLY A 35 0.87 -16.87 12.26
C GLY A 35 -0.58 -16.60 11.87
N ASP A 36 -1.26 -15.68 12.56
CA ASP A 36 -2.65 -15.36 12.23
C ASP A 36 -2.75 -14.53 10.95
N THR A 37 -3.88 -14.71 10.26
CA THR A 37 -4.29 -13.88 9.12
C THR A 37 -5.55 -13.13 9.48
N VAL A 38 -5.53 -11.81 9.32
CA VAL A 38 -6.64 -10.91 9.63
C VAL A 38 -7.24 -10.36 8.33
N ASN A 39 -8.53 -10.62 8.12
CA ASN A 39 -9.27 -10.11 6.98
C ASN A 39 -10.08 -8.86 7.38
N PHE A 40 -9.75 -7.73 6.77
CA PHE A 40 -10.42 -6.45 6.96
C PHE A 40 -11.36 -6.15 5.79
N GLU A 41 -12.65 -6.07 6.08
CA GLU A 41 -13.67 -5.63 5.12
C GLU A 41 -13.66 -4.10 5.05
N THR A 42 -13.23 -3.55 3.92
CA THR A 42 -13.11 -2.10 3.67
C THR A 42 -13.96 -1.67 2.47
N LEU A 43 -14.08 -0.36 2.24
CA LEU A 43 -14.71 0.17 1.02
C LEU A 43 -13.95 -0.17 -0.27
N SER A 44 -12.68 -0.56 -0.17
CA SER A 44 -11.86 -1.04 -1.29
C SER A 44 -11.91 -2.57 -1.47
N GLY A 45 -12.77 -3.27 -0.72
CA GLY A 45 -12.82 -4.74 -0.66
C GLY A 45 -12.07 -5.30 0.54
N THR A 46 -11.86 -6.61 0.54
CA THR A 46 -11.13 -7.30 1.61
C THR A 46 -9.64 -7.03 1.49
N LEU A 47 -9.02 -6.59 2.59
CA LEU A 47 -7.57 -6.51 2.75
C LEU A 47 -7.10 -7.57 3.74
N THR A 48 -6.10 -8.32 3.35
CA THR A 48 -5.55 -9.42 4.14
C THR A 48 -4.25 -8.99 4.79
N ALA A 49 -4.15 -9.17 6.11
CA ALA A 49 -2.94 -8.91 6.88
C ALA A 49 -2.40 -10.22 7.50
N LEU A 50 -1.18 -10.60 7.15
CA LEU A 50 -0.47 -11.71 7.79
C LEU A 50 0.37 -11.17 8.95
N ILE A 51 0.19 -11.75 10.13
CA ILE A 51 0.92 -11.37 11.35
C ILE A 51 2.15 -12.27 11.48
N ASN A 52 3.33 -11.72 11.24
CA ASN A 52 4.60 -12.42 11.45
C ASN A 52 5.25 -12.01 12.77
N GLU A 53 6.38 -12.61 13.14
CA GLU A 53 7.05 -12.35 14.42
C GLU A 53 7.40 -10.86 14.60
N SER A 54 8.04 -10.27 13.59
CA SER A 54 8.52 -8.89 13.62
C SER A 54 7.93 -8.00 12.52
N THR A 55 7.08 -8.55 11.66
CA THR A 55 6.50 -7.84 10.51
C THR A 55 5.00 -8.08 10.43
N ILE A 56 4.32 -7.19 9.72
CA ILE A 56 2.95 -7.39 9.25
C ILE A 56 2.96 -7.16 7.75
N GLU A 57 2.36 -8.09 7.03
CA GLU A 57 2.35 -8.08 5.56
C GLU A 57 0.93 -7.86 5.08
N LEU A 58 0.75 -6.85 4.21
CA LEU A 58 -0.50 -6.64 3.51
C LEU A 58 -0.38 -7.12 2.06
N ASP A 59 -1.43 -7.82 1.62
CA ASP A 59 -1.59 -8.23 0.23
C ASP A 59 -2.31 -7.13 -0.56
N PHE A 60 -1.67 -6.65 -1.63
CA PHE A 60 -2.22 -5.66 -2.56
C PHE A 60 -2.18 -6.20 -3.98
N PRO A 61 -2.96 -5.62 -4.91
CA PRO A 61 -2.73 -5.88 -6.31
C PRO A 61 -1.40 -5.25 -6.79
N SER A 62 -0.60 -6.00 -7.54
CA SER A 62 0.54 -5.52 -8.31
C SER A 62 0.10 -4.64 -9.48
N PRO A 63 0.87 -3.56 -9.71
CA PRO A 63 0.68 -2.70 -10.86
C PRO A 63 1.17 -3.35 -12.16
N THR A 64 0.41 -3.18 -13.24
CA THR A 64 0.97 -3.29 -14.59
C THR A 64 1.68 -1.98 -14.95
N ILE A 65 2.93 -2.06 -15.39
CA ILE A 65 3.76 -0.90 -15.77
C ILE A 65 3.86 -0.80 -17.29
N GLN A 66 3.61 0.38 -17.83
CA GLN A 66 3.76 0.74 -19.25
C GLN A 66 5.02 1.58 -19.44
N PHE A 67 5.86 1.20 -20.41
CA PHE A 67 7.15 1.84 -20.70
C PHE A 67 7.20 2.51 -22.08
N ASP A 68 6.20 2.31 -22.92
CA ASP A 68 6.07 2.86 -24.28
C ASP A 68 5.53 4.30 -24.30
N ILE A 69 5.80 5.04 -23.23
CA ILE A 69 5.35 6.40 -23.01
C ILE A 69 6.55 7.29 -22.72
N SER A 70 6.48 8.55 -23.13
CA SER A 70 7.52 9.54 -22.84
C SER A 70 7.05 10.52 -21.77
N PRO A 71 7.92 10.92 -20.82
CA PRO A 71 7.55 11.92 -19.83
C PRO A 71 7.30 13.27 -20.51
N CYS A 72 6.24 13.98 -20.12
CA CYS A 72 6.05 15.34 -20.58
C CYS A 72 7.03 16.30 -19.87
N GLN A 73 7.49 17.34 -20.56
CA GLN A 73 8.45 18.29 -20.00
C GLN A 73 7.94 18.99 -18.73
N VAL A 74 6.62 19.21 -18.63
CA VAL A 74 5.98 19.82 -17.44
C VAL A 74 6.19 18.95 -16.20
N LEU A 75 6.04 17.63 -16.31
CA LEU A 75 6.27 16.70 -15.21
C LEU A 75 7.73 16.75 -14.75
N LEU A 76 8.67 16.69 -15.70
CA LEU A 76 10.10 16.73 -15.42
C LEU A 76 10.50 18.03 -14.71
N ASN A 77 9.99 19.18 -15.17
CA ASN A 77 10.26 20.47 -14.56
C ASN A 77 9.73 20.54 -13.12
N ASN A 78 8.53 20.03 -12.87
CA ASN A 78 7.94 20.02 -11.52
C ASN A 78 8.67 19.10 -10.54
N LEU A 79 9.30 18.04 -11.06
CA LEU A 79 10.16 17.15 -10.28
C LEU A 79 11.62 17.66 -10.19
N GLY A 80 11.97 18.72 -10.91
CA GLY A 80 13.34 19.25 -10.98
C GLY A 80 14.33 18.32 -11.70
N ILE A 81 13.85 17.52 -12.65
CA ILE A 81 14.65 16.53 -13.39
C ILE A 81 14.94 17.04 -14.80
N GLU A 82 16.19 17.03 -15.22
CA GLU A 82 16.57 17.31 -16.61
C GLU A 82 16.28 16.11 -17.52
N ALA A 83 15.72 16.35 -18.71
CA ALA A 83 15.34 15.28 -19.64
C ALA A 83 16.51 14.35 -20.02
N CYS A 84 17.73 14.90 -20.14
CA CYS A 84 18.93 14.12 -20.44
C CYS A 84 19.38 13.19 -19.30
N LYS A 85 18.84 13.36 -18.08
CA LYS A 85 19.13 12.51 -16.91
C LYS A 85 18.13 11.37 -16.75
N VAL A 86 17.07 11.33 -17.55
CA VAL A 86 16.06 10.26 -17.50
C VAL A 86 16.60 9.02 -18.21
N VAL A 87 16.88 7.96 -17.45
CA VAL A 87 17.35 6.67 -17.98
C VAL A 87 16.18 5.76 -18.37
N CYS A 88 15.08 5.81 -17.61
CA CYS A 88 13.88 5.04 -17.84
C CYS A 88 12.66 5.82 -17.33
N PHE A 89 11.54 5.69 -18.03
CA PHE A 89 10.26 6.24 -17.63
C PHE A 89 9.17 5.20 -17.85
N GLY A 90 8.23 5.11 -16.92
CA GLY A 90 7.06 4.28 -17.05
C GLY A 90 5.94 4.75 -16.12
N CYS A 91 4.72 4.38 -16.45
CA CYS A 91 3.53 4.66 -15.66
C CYS A 91 2.87 3.36 -15.24
N PHE A 92 2.25 3.36 -14.07
CA PHE A 92 1.34 2.32 -13.63
C PHE A 92 -0.05 2.91 -13.43
N ASP A 93 -1.09 2.09 -13.63
CA ASP A 93 -2.51 2.28 -13.23
C ASP A 93 -3.52 1.64 -14.22
N SER A 94 -3.18 0.49 -14.80
CA SER A 94 -4.19 -0.51 -15.17
C SER A 94 -4.09 -1.68 -14.19
N ALA A 95 -5.04 -1.76 -13.26
CA ALA A 95 -5.06 -2.74 -12.17
C ALA A 95 -5.07 -4.19 -12.69
N ALA A 96 -3.98 -4.95 -12.45
CA ALA A 96 -3.97 -6.43 -12.44
C ALA A 96 -2.56 -6.99 -12.13
N ALA A 97 -2.43 -7.66 -10.98
CA ALA A 97 -1.51 -8.74 -10.52
C ALA A 97 -1.35 -8.59 -9.00
N GLY A 98 -0.43 -9.20 -8.23
CA GLY A 98 -0.31 -9.08 -6.74
C GLY A 98 1.05 -8.54 -6.22
N LEU A 99 1.06 -7.58 -5.29
CA LEU A 99 2.22 -6.96 -4.63
C LEU A 99 2.04 -7.04 -3.11
N VAL A 100 2.99 -7.67 -2.44
CA VAL A 100 3.04 -7.71 -0.97
C VAL A 100 3.86 -6.53 -0.48
N MET A 101 3.26 -5.63 0.30
CA MET A 101 4.00 -4.52 0.91
C MET A 101 4.54 -4.98 2.28
N TYR A 102 5.86 -5.03 2.40
CA TYR A 102 6.55 -5.38 3.64
C TYR A 102 6.88 -4.12 4.42
N ILE A 103 6.34 -3.98 5.64
CA ILE A 103 6.84 -2.99 6.59
C ILE A 103 7.47 -3.72 7.78
N LYS A 104 8.79 -3.57 7.90
CA LYS A 104 9.52 -3.87 9.14
C LYS A 104 9.31 -2.69 10.08
N TRP A 105 8.55 -2.91 11.14
CA TRP A 105 8.42 -1.92 12.20
C TRP A 105 9.67 -1.97 13.08
N GLN A 106 10.41 -0.87 13.15
CA GLN A 106 11.43 -0.64 14.18
C GLN A 106 10.82 0.33 15.18
N ALA A 107 10.52 -0.16 16.38
CA ALA A 107 10.17 0.66 17.53
C ALA A 107 11.45 1.22 18.17
#